data_AF-A0A5P9CJK7-F1
#
_entry.id   AF-A0A5P9CJK7-F1
#
_cell.length_a   1.000
_cell.length_b   1.000
_cell.length_c   1.000
_cell.angle_alpha   90.00
_cell.angle_beta   90.00
_cell.angle_gamma   90.00
#
_symmetry.space_group_name_H-M   'P 1'
#
loop_
_entity.id
_entity.type
_entity.pdbx_description
1 polymer ?
#
loop_
_entity_poly.entity_id
_entity_poly.type
_entity_poly.pdbx_seq_one_letter_code
_entity_poly.pdbx_strand_id
1 'polypeptide(L)' 'MFMSEFNDTESGEKRSLEWKAFLFITVVLFPVLSVVFVGGYGFIIWMLQVFFLGPPGMHGM' A
#
# COMPACT_ATOMS: atom_id res chain seq x y z
N MET A 1 4.96 -31.25 -33.02
CA MET A 1 5.53 -30.00 -33.56
C MET A 1 4.57 -28.82 -33.37
N PHE A 2 3.28 -28.91 -33.73
CA PHE A 2 2.30 -27.84 -33.45
C PHE A 2 2.01 -27.56 -31.96
N MET A 3 2.24 -28.53 -31.06
CA MET A 3 1.93 -28.40 -29.62
C MET A 3 2.90 -27.49 -28.83
N SER A 4 4.12 -27.25 -29.32
CA SER A 4 5.14 -26.46 -28.60
C SER A 4 5.02 -24.95 -28.84
N GLU A 5 4.55 -24.54 -30.01
CA GLU A 5 4.48 -23.12 -30.43
C GLU A 5 3.50 -22.29 -29.59
N PHE A 6 2.45 -22.92 -29.06
CA PHE A 6 1.48 -22.27 -28.16
C PHE A 6 1.97 -22.12 -26.71
N ASN A 7 2.95 -22.93 -26.29
CA ASN A 7 3.42 -22.95 -24.90
C ASN A 7 4.42 -21.82 -24.60
N ASP A 8 5.17 -21.36 -25.60
CA ASP A 8 6.16 -20.28 -25.44
C ASP A 8 5.51 -18.91 -25.26
N THR A 9 4.36 -18.65 -25.93
CA THR A 9 3.63 -17.38 -25.79
C THR A 9 2.95 -17.25 -24.42
N GLU A 10 2.35 -18.33 -23.92
CA GLU A 10 1.72 -18.38 -22.58
C GLU A 10 2.73 -18.21 -21.44
N SER A 11 3.91 -18.82 -21.55
CA SER A 11 4.93 -18.75 -20.49
C SER A 11 5.57 -17.37 -20.36
N GLY A 12 5.78 -16.67 -21.49
CA GLY A 12 6.26 -15.29 -21.53
C GLY A 12 5.26 -14.29 -20.95
N GLU A 13 3.97 -14.46 -21.24
CA GLU A 13 2.92 -13.60 -20.69
C GLU A 13 2.76 -13.77 -19.17
N LYS A 14 2.72 -15.00 -18.67
CA LYS A 14 2.58 -15.26 -17.21
C LYS A 14 3.69 -14.61 -16.40
N ARG A 15 4.94 -14.69 -16.87
CA ARG A 15 6.08 -14.02 -16.23
C ARG A 15 5.93 -12.50 -16.23
N SER A 16 5.46 -11.89 -17.32
CA SER A 16 5.26 -10.44 -17.40
C SER A 16 4.15 -9.94 -16.45
N LEU A 17 3.08 -10.73 -16.31
CA LEU A 17 1.95 -10.41 -15.43
C LEU A 17 2.34 -10.45 -13.96
N GLU A 18 3.15 -11.43 -13.54
CA GLU A 18 3.68 -11.53 -12.17
C GLU A 18 4.52 -10.30 -11.80
N TRP A 19 5.42 -9.87 -12.69
CA TRP A 19 6.25 -8.68 -12.47
C TRP A 19 5.43 -7.39 -12.41
N LYS A 20 4.39 -7.25 -13.25
CA LYS A 20 3.46 -6.12 -13.21
C LYS A 20 2.66 -6.11 -11.91
N ALA A 21 2.19 -7.26 -11.43
CA ALA A 21 1.48 -7.38 -10.16
C ALA A 21 2.40 -7.02 -8.99
N PHE A 22 3.65 -7.48 -8.98
CA PHE A 22 4.64 -7.13 -7.97
C PHE A 22 4.90 -5.62 -7.93
N LEU A 23 5.16 -4.99 -9.08
CA LEU A 23 5.36 -3.55 -9.16
C LEU A 23 4.11 -2.77 -8.74
N PHE A 24 2.91 -3.22 -9.11
CA PHE A 24 1.67 -2.60 -8.68
C PHE A 24 1.51 -2.63 -7.16
N ILE A 25 1.77 -3.78 -6.53
CA ILE A 25 1.73 -3.91 -5.07
C ILE A 25 2.77 -2.98 -4.42
N THR A 26 4.02 -3.00 -4.88
CA THR A 26 5.08 -2.17 -4.27
C THR A 26 4.85 -0.67 -4.47
N VAL A 27 4.36 -0.24 -5.63
CA VAL A 27 4.20 1.19 -5.96
C VAL A 27 2.84 1.75 -5.51
N VAL A 28 1.82 0.91 -5.38
CA VAL A 28 0.45 1.35 -5.00
C VAL A 28 0.08 0.86 -3.61
N LEU A 29 0.14 -0.45 -3.36
CA LEU A 29 -0.31 -1.01 -2.09
C LEU A 29 0.50 -0.46 -0.92
N PHE A 30 1.84 -0.51 -0.99
CA PHE A 30 2.69 -0.03 0.09
C PHE A 30 2.51 1.46 0.41
N PRO A 31 2.48 2.38 -0.58
CA PRO A 31 2.21 3.79 -0.31
C PRO A 31 0.81 4.05 0.25
N VAL A 32 -0.23 3.41 -0.30
CA VAL A 32 -1.59 3.54 0.24
C VAL A 32 -1.65 3.04 1.68
N LEU A 33 -1.04 1.88 1.94
CA LEU A 33 -0.95 1.31 3.27
C LEU A 33 -0.22 2.24 4.23
N SER A 34 0.89 2.86 3.80
CA SER A 34 1.62 3.86 4.58
C SER A 34 0.75 5.06 4.96
N VAL A 35 -0.01 5.63 4.02
CA VAL A 35 -0.91 6.75 4.29
C VAL A 35 -2.02 6.35 5.27
N VAL A 36 -2.60 5.15 5.13
CA VAL A 36 -3.63 4.66 6.05
C VAL A 36 -3.06 4.46 7.45
N PHE A 37 -1.86 3.88 7.59
CA PHE A 37 -1.25 3.70 8.90
C PHE A 37 -0.83 5.02 9.54
N VAL A 38 -0.05 5.85 8.84
CA VAL A 38 0.47 7.10 9.40
C VAL A 38 -0.65 8.11 9.59
N GLY A 39 -1.51 8.29 8.58
CA GLY A 39 -2.65 9.18 8.63
C GLY A 39 -3.71 8.70 9.61
N GLY A 40 -4.03 7.41 9.62
CA GLY A 40 -4.97 6.82 10.59
C GLY A 40 -4.46 6.93 12.03
N TYR A 41 -3.19 6.62 12.28
CA TYR A 41 -2.59 6.77 13.60
C TYR A 41 -2.57 8.24 14.05
N GLY A 42 -2.10 9.15 13.19
CA GLY A 42 -2.11 10.59 13.47
C GLY A 42 -3.52 11.12 13.71
N PHE A 43 -4.51 10.65 12.95
CA PHE A 43 -5.91 10.99 13.14
C PHE A 43 -6.46 10.45 14.46
N ILE A 44 -6.13 9.22 14.86
CA ILE A 44 -6.52 8.67 16.16
C ILE A 44 -5.93 9.49 17.29
N ILE A 45 -4.64 9.82 17.23
CA ILE A 45 -3.99 10.66 18.25
C ILE A 45 -4.65 12.04 18.29
N TRP A 46 -4.90 12.66 17.14
CA TRP A 46 -5.61 13.93 17.05
C TRP A 46 -7.02 13.85 17.65
N MET A 47 -7.78 12.79 17.36
CA MET A 47 -9.11 12.56 17.96
C MET A 47 -9.01 12.41 19.47
N LEU A 48 -8.06 11.60 19.97
CA LEU A 48 -7.82 11.44 21.40
C LEU A 48 -7.46 12.78 22.07
N GLN A 49 -6.71 13.65 21.38
CA GLN A 49 -6.44 15.02 21.81
C GLN A 49 -7.71 15.85 21.92
N VAL A 50 -8.54 15.86 20.87
CA VAL A 50 -9.79 16.64 20.82
C VAL A 50 -10.79 16.20 21.90
N PHE A 51 -10.93 14.89 22.15
CA PHE A 51 -12.00 14.36 23.01
C PHE A 51 -11.59 14.11 24.47
N PHE A 52 -10.34 13.74 24.74
CA PHE A 52 -9.93 13.26 26.07
C PHE A 52 -8.76 14.04 26.67
N LEU A 53 -7.77 14.43 25.87
CA LEU A 53 -6.49 14.96 26.37
C LEU A 53 -6.41 16.50 26.32
N GLY A 54 -7.42 17.17 25.78
CA GLY A 54 -7.43 18.62 25.61
C GLY A 54 -6.63 19.09 24.38
N PRO A 55 -6.82 20.34 23.93
CA PRO A 55 -6.28 20.83 22.66
C PRO A 55 -4.77 20.59 22.52
N PRO A 56 -4.29 20.08 21.37
CA PRO A 56 -2.87 19.86 21.15
C PRO A 56 -2.13 21.21 21.13
N GLY A 57 -1.36 21.49 22.19
CA GLY A 57 -0.55 22.70 22.30
C GLY A 57 -0.21 23.17 23.72
N MET A 58 -0.85 22.63 24.76
CA MET A 58 -0.71 23.15 26.14
C MET A 58 0.20 22.29 27.07
N HIS A 59 1.26 21.68 26.53
CA HIS A 59 2.28 20.98 27.34
C HIS A 59 3.67 21.62 27.18
N GLY A 60 3.75 22.91 27.46
CA GLY A 60 4.98 23.71 27.35
C GLY A 60 5.00 25.00 28.16
N MET A 61 4.27 25.04 29.28
CA MET A 61 4.40 26.06 30.33
C MET A 61 4.65 25.34 31.66
#